data_AF-A0A7X7K837-F1
#
_entry.id   AF-A0A7X7K837-F1
#
_cell.length_a   1.000
_cell.length_b   1.000
_cell.length_c   1.000
_cell.angle_alpha   90.00
_cell.angle_beta   90.00
_cell.angle_gamma   90.00
#
_symmetry.space_group_name_H-M   'P 1'
#
loop_
_entity.id
_entity.type
_entity.pdbx_description
1 polymer ?
#
loop_
_entity_poly.entity_id
_entity_poly.type
_entity_poly.pdbx_seq_one_letter_code
_entity_poly.pdbx_strand_id
1 'polypeptide(L)' 'YEVRRRFRGNQVTIRVSNPEHVQTGVRSLTVDGAPVDGDVAPESLLRDGAVVEVVLG' A
#
# COMPACT_ATOMS: atom_id res chain seq x y z
N TYR A 1 -1.22 -5.50 -9.45
CA TYR A 1 -0.92 -6.71 -8.66
C TYR A 1 -1.56 -6.57 -7.29
N GLU A 2 -2.25 -7.57 -6.76
CA GLU A 2 -2.92 -7.52 -5.45
C GLU A 2 -2.34 -8.59 -4.53
N VAL A 3 -1.99 -8.22 -3.30
CA VAL A 3 -1.47 -9.09 -2.24
C VAL A 3 -2.35 -8.91 -1.02
N ARG A 4 -2.71 -10.01 -0.36
CA ARG A 4 -3.41 -9.96 0.93
C ARG A 4 -2.48 -10.51 1.98
N ARG A 5 -2.20 -9.70 3.01
CA ARG A 5 -1.29 -10.07 4.09
C ARG A 5 -1.90 -9.71 5.43
N ARG A 6 -1.77 -10.63 6.38
CA ARG A 6 -2.11 -10.36 7.77
C ARG A 6 -0.93 -9.65 8.44
N PHE A 7 -1.14 -8.44 8.94
CA PHE A 7 -0.12 -7.64 9.61
C PHE A 7 -0.64 -7.18 10.97
N ARG A 8 0.10 -7.47 12.05
CA ARG A 8 -0.26 -7.14 13.44
C ARG A 8 -1.69 -7.53 13.84
N GLY A 9 -2.17 -8.67 13.33
CA GLY A 9 -3.50 -9.19 13.59
C GLY A 9 -4.56 -8.75 12.57
N ASN A 10 -4.33 -7.66 11.85
CA ASN A 10 -5.25 -7.06 10.86
C ASN A 10 -5.02 -7.65 9.46
N GLN A 11 -6.09 -7.90 8.72
CA GLN A 11 -6.00 -8.22 7.29
C GLN A 11 -5.78 -6.95 6.48
N VAL A 12 -4.71 -6.91 5.70
CA VAL A 12 -4.38 -5.79 4.83
C VAL A 12 -4.31 -6.26 3.39
N THR A 13 -4.96 -5.52 2.48
CA THR A 13 -4.92 -5.75 1.04
C THR A 13 -4.01 -4.72 0.39
N ILE A 14 -2.90 -5.14 -0.19
CA ILE A 14 -1.92 -4.28 -0.83
C ILE A 14 -2.08 -4.41 -2.35
N ARG A 15 -2.44 -3.31 -3.01
CA ARG A 15 -2.58 -3.19 -4.46
C ARG A 15 -1.41 -2.41 -5.01
N VAL A 16 -0.56 -3.07 -5.77
CA VAL A 16 0.60 -2.46 -6.43
C VAL A 16 0.27 -2.23 -7.90
N SER A 17 0.30 -0.99 -8.35
CA SER A 17 0.21 -0.57 -9.74
C SER A 17 1.58 -0.13 -10.23
N ASN A 18 1.98 -0.56 -11.42
CA ASN A 18 3.26 -0.19 -12.02
C ASN A 18 3.06 0.15 -13.51
N PRO A 19 2.54 1.35 -13.81
CA PRO A 19 2.28 1.75 -15.19
C PRO A 19 3.56 1.99 -16.00
N GLU A 20 4.66 2.37 -15.34
CA GLU A 20 5.93 2.72 -16.00
C GLU A 20 6.86 1.50 -16.18
N HIS A 21 6.42 0.31 -15.77
CA HIS A 21 7.22 -0.93 -15.79
C HIS A 21 8.58 -0.80 -15.08
N VAL A 22 8.69 0.12 -14.11
CA VAL A 22 9.91 0.31 -13.32
C VAL A 22 10.03 -0.78 -12.26
N GLN A 23 11.25 -1.17 -11.91
CA GLN A 23 11.48 -2.21 -10.89
C GLN A 23 11.89 -1.65 -9.52
N THR A 24 11.97 -0.32 -9.40
CA THR A 24 12.40 0.39 -8.19
C THR A 24 11.69 1.73 -8.08
N GLY A 25 11.34 2.15 -6.86
CA GLY A 25 10.74 3.46 -6.61
C GLY A 25 9.25 3.36 -6.28
N VAL A 26 8.85 3.98 -5.16
CA VAL A 26 7.45 4.19 -4.79
C VAL A 26 7.13 5.64 -5.11
N ARG A 27 6.29 5.85 -6.11
CA ARG A 27 5.85 7.18 -6.53
C ARG A 27 4.75 7.72 -5.62
N SER A 28 3.86 6.84 -5.18
CA SER A 28 2.75 7.19 -4.30
C SER A 28 2.28 5.99 -3.49
N LEU A 29 1.90 6.24 -2.24
CA LEU A 29 1.25 5.28 -1.37
C LEU A 29 0.00 5.91 -0.77
N THR A 30 -1.12 5.21 -0.86
CA THR A 30 -2.37 5.57 -0.18
C THR A 30 -2.84 4.42 0.69
N VAL A 31 -3.46 4.72 1.82
CA VAL A 31 -4.09 3.73 2.70
C VAL A 31 -5.54 4.14 2.88
N ASP A 32 -6.46 3.29 2.46
CA ASP A 32 -7.91 3.55 2.47
C ASP A 32 -8.29 4.90 1.83
N GLY A 33 -7.56 5.29 0.78
CA GLY A 33 -7.72 6.57 0.08
C GLY A 33 -7.03 7.77 0.74
N ALA A 34 -6.44 7.61 1.92
CA ALA A 34 -5.61 8.64 2.55
C ALA A 34 -4.18 8.59 1.98
N PRO A 35 -3.65 9.68 1.39
CA PRO A 35 -2.26 9.73 0.97
C PRO A 35 -1.34 9.63 2.17
N VAL A 36 -0.30 8.81 2.03
CA VAL A 36 0.74 8.65 3.02
C VAL A 36 2.04 9.12 2.40
N ASP A 37 2.72 10.01 3.10
CA ASP A 37 4.04 10.47 2.68
C ASP A 37 5.08 9.37 2.91
N GLY A 38 5.83 9.06 1.85
CA GLY A 38 6.89 8.05 1.84
C GLY A 38 6.45 6.67 1.34
N ASP A 39 7.23 5.66 1.72
CA ASP A 39 7.11 4.27 1.28
C ASP A 39 6.62 3.32 2.39
N VAL A 40 6.39 3.85 3.60
CA VAL A 40 5.97 3.07 4.78
C VAL A 40 4.58 3.47 5.22
N ALA A 41 3.63 2.54 5.10
CA ALA A 41 2.28 2.70 5.63
C ALA A 41 2.30 2.72 7.18
N PRO A 42 1.79 3.78 7.84
CA PRO A 42 1.76 3.85 9.29
C PRO A 42 0.73 2.87 9.86
N GLU A 43 1.08 2.23 10.96
CA GLU A 43 0.24 1.21 11.60
C GLU A 43 -1.14 1.73 12.01
N SER A 44 -1.23 3.03 12.33
CA SER A 44 -2.46 3.70 12.75
C SER A 44 -3.54 3.72 11.66
N LEU A 45 -3.13 3.56 10.39
CA LEU A 45 -4.03 3.47 9.24
C LEU A 45 -4.32 2.02 8.83
N LEU A 46 -3.49 1.06 9.24
CA LEU A 46 -3.62 -0.35 8.88
C LEU A 46 -4.60 -1.09 9.80
N ARG A 47 -5.90 -0.83 9.60
CA ARG A 47 -7.01 -1.49 10.33
C ARG A 47 -7.36 -2.83 9.68
N ASP A 48 -8.21 -3.62 10.34
CA ASP A 48 -8.70 -4.88 9.77
C ASP A 48 -9.53 -4.60 8.52
N GLY A 49 -9.11 -5.15 7.37
CA GLY A 49 -9.68 -4.90 6.06
C GLY A 49 -9.08 -3.70 5.31
N ALA A 50 -8.03 -3.05 5.83
CA ALA A 50 -7.42 -1.88 5.19
C ALA A 50 -6.87 -2.21 3.79
N VAL A 51 -7.01 -1.25 2.88
CA VAL A 51 -6.52 -1.35 1.50
C VAL A 51 -5.39 -0.35 1.30
N VAL A 52 -4.20 -0.85 1.03
CA VAL A 52 -3.02 -0.07 0.69
C VAL A 52 -2.88 -0.06 -0.81
N GLU A 53 -2.89 1.09 -1.45
CA GLU A 53 -2.62 1.22 -2.89
C GLU A 53 -1.26 1.89 -3.09
N VAL A 54 -0.41 1.24 -3.87
CA VAL A 54 0.96 1.65 -4.12
C VAL A 54 1.12 1.83 -5.63
N VAL A 55 1.62 2.98 -6.04
CA VAL A 55 1.99 3.25 -7.43
C VAL A 55 3.51 3.28 -7.52
N LEU A 56 4.08 2.35 -8.29
CA LEU A 56 5.49 2.35 -8.64
C LEU A 56 5.71 3.36 -9.78
N GLY A 57 6.86 4.04 -9.71
CA GLY A 57 7.30 5.06 -10.66
C GLY A 57 8.64 5.63 -10.22
#